data_AF-A0A7S3IKF0-F1
#
_entry.id   AF-A0A7S3IKF0-F1
#
_cell.length_a   1.000
_cell.length_b   1.000
_cell.length_c   1.000
_cell.angle_alpha   90.00
_cell.angle_beta   90.00
_cell.angle_gamma   90.00
#
_symmetry.space_group_name_H-M   'P 1'
#
loop_
_entity.id
_entity.type
_entity.pdbx_description
1 polymer ?
#
loop_
_entity_poly.entity_id
_entity_poly.type
_entity_poly.pdbx_seq_one_letter_code
_entity_poly.pdbx_strand_id
1 'polypeptide(L)'
;MSGHIFLEAFSPLAKEATEFLVAIAEPVSRPFHIHEYKLTPTSLFAAASVELKSEDIIMILDKLAKNAFVPINVKEMIFECTNRYGKVKLILQANKYFIEAEQ
;
A
#
# COMPACT_ATOMS: atom_id res chain seq x y z
N MET A 1 4.63 15.59 -4.35
CA MET A 1 5.02 14.17 -4.42
C MET A 1 5.69 13.73 -3.11
N SER A 2 4.98 13.71 -1.99
CA SER A 2 5.53 13.15 -0.76
C SER A 2 4.53 12.14 -0.22
N GLY A 3 4.68 10.87 -0.63
CA GLY A 3 3.89 9.75 -0.11
C GLY A 3 4.32 9.35 1.31
N HIS A 4 4.81 10.31 2.09
CA HIS A 4 5.26 10.10 3.46
C HIS A 4 4.06 10.05 4.40
N ILE A 5 4.09 9.09 5.30
CA ILE A 5 3.09 8.88 6.33
C ILE A 5 3.81 8.90 7.67
N PHE A 6 3.35 9.78 8.56
CA PHE A 6 3.86 9.88 9.93
C PHE A 6 2.86 9.21 10.87
N LEU A 7 3.34 8.22 11.62
CA LEU A 7 2.55 7.43 12.54
C LEU A 7 2.96 7.74 13.97
N GLU A 8 1.98 8.10 14.81
CA GLU A 8 2.17 8.24 16.25
C GLU A 8 2.17 6.87 16.93
N ALA A 9 3.34 6.40 17.36
CA ALA A 9 3.52 5.10 18.02
C ALA A 9 2.86 5.03 19.41
N PHE A 10 2.50 6.17 19.99
CA PHE A 10 1.80 6.29 21.28
C PHE A 10 0.27 6.31 21.17
N SER A 11 -0.28 6.32 19.96
CA SER A 11 -1.73 6.28 19.74
C SER A 11 -2.31 4.91 20.14
N PRO A 12 -3.53 4.84 20.71
CA PRO A 12 -4.22 3.56 20.93
C PRO A 12 -4.40 2.74 19.64
N LEU A 13 -4.46 3.41 18.48
CA LEU A 13 -4.58 2.77 17.16
C LEU A 13 -3.22 2.45 16.52
N ALA A 14 -2.10 2.71 17.20
CA ALA A 14 -0.77 2.57 16.62
C ALA A 14 -0.49 1.15 16.12
N LYS A 15 -1.00 0.12 16.81
CA LYS A 15 -0.85 -1.27 16.41
C LYS A 15 -1.57 -1.56 15.09
N GLU A 16 -2.87 -1.23 15.00
CA GLU A 16 -3.69 -1.40 13.79
C GLU A 16 -3.07 -0.64 12.60
N ALA A 17 -2.67 0.61 12.83
CA ALA A 17 -2.05 1.41 11.80
C ALA A 17 -0.66 0.89 11.38
N THR A 18 0.13 0.36 12.31
CA THR A 18 1.43 -0.26 11.99
C THR A 18 1.25 -1.51 11.13
N GLU A 19 0.33 -2.41 11.53
CA GLU A 19 0.06 -3.65 10.80
C GLU A 19 -0.41 -3.35 9.37
N PHE A 20 -1.26 -2.33 9.21
CA PHE A 20 -1.70 -1.88 7.91
C PHE A 20 -0.57 -1.25 7.08
N LEU A 21 0.22 -0.33 7.66
CA LEU A 21 1.29 0.35 6.95
C LEU A 21 2.42 -0.61 6.52
N VAL A 22 2.70 -1.66 7.28
CA VAL A 22 3.65 -2.71 6.88
C VAL A 22 3.21 -3.44 5.60
N ALA A 23 1.90 -3.56 5.36
CA ALA A 23 1.38 -4.21 4.16
C ALA A 23 1.45 -3.32 2.91
N ILE A 24 1.44 -1.99 3.06
CA ILE A 24 1.26 -1.06 1.92
C ILE A 24 2.41 -0.07 1.70
N ALA A 25 3.30 0.10 2.68
CA ALA A 25 4.34 1.13 2.69
C ALA A 25 5.68 0.59 3.17
N GLU A 26 6.77 1.26 2.78
CA GLU A 26 8.11 0.96 3.25
C GLU A 26 8.42 1.76 4.53
N PRO A 27 9.01 1.15 5.58
CA PRO A 27 9.46 1.89 6.75
C PRO A 27 10.71 2.72 6.41
N VAL A 28 10.71 4.00 6.77
CA VAL A 28 11.86 4.90 6.64
C VAL A 28 12.59 5.03 7.98
N SER A 29 11.85 5.32 9.06
CA SER A 29 12.40 5.44 10.40
C SER A 29 11.37 5.02 11.46
N ARG A 30 11.83 4.44 12.58
CA ARG A 30 10.98 3.99 13.70
C ARG A 30 11.55 4.39 15.08
N PRO A 31 11.69 5.69 15.36
CA PRO A 31 12.07 6.18 16.69
C PRO A 31 10.91 6.02 17.68
N PHE A 32 11.15 6.35 18.95
CA PHE A 32 10.24 6.01 20.06
C PHE A 32 8.79 6.54 19.94
N HIS A 33 8.58 7.69 19.28
CA HIS A 33 7.27 8.35 19.25
C HIS A 33 6.63 8.47 17.87
N ILE A 34 7.39 8.79 16.84
CA ILE A 34 6.88 9.07 15.49
C ILE A 34 7.59 8.18 14.49
N HIS A 35 6.88 7.20 13.95
CA HIS A 35 7.40 6.39 12.84
C HIS A 35 7.13 7.10 11.52
N GLU A 36 8.02 6.87 10.57
CA GLU A 36 7.91 7.37 9.21
C GLU A 36 7.84 6.19 8.25
N TYR A 37 6.82 6.22 7.39
CA TYR A 37 6.61 5.28 6.31
C TYR A 37 6.52 6.04 4.99
N LYS A 38 6.83 5.34 3.89
CA LYS A 38 6.75 5.90 2.55
C LYS A 38 6.01 4.95 1.62
N LEU A 39 4.96 5.47 1.00
CA LEU A 39 4.32 4.82 -0.13
C LEU A 39 5.26 4.92 -1.34
N THR A 40 5.58 3.77 -1.91
CA THR A 40 6.36 3.63 -3.14
C THR A 40 5.56 2.82 -4.16
N PRO A 41 5.85 2.94 -5.47
CA PRO A 41 5.26 2.04 -6.45
C PRO A 41 5.50 0.58 -6.10
N THR A 42 6.70 0.24 -5.61
CA THR A 42 7.06 -1.11 -5.20
C THR A 42 6.21 -1.62 -4.04
N SER A 43 6.01 -0.81 -2.99
CA SER A 43 5.20 -1.21 -1.83
C SER A 43 3.74 -1.41 -2.22
N LEU A 44 3.21 -0.57 -3.10
CA LEU A 44 1.83 -0.68 -3.60
C LEU A 44 1.64 -1.87 -4.55
N PHE A 45 2.63 -2.21 -5.38
CA PHE A 45 2.59 -3.44 -6.18
C PHE A 45 2.64 -4.69 -5.30
N ALA A 46 3.41 -4.67 -4.21
CA ALA A 46 3.42 -5.75 -3.23
C ALA A 46 2.09 -5.85 -2.48
N ALA A 47 1.46 -4.73 -2.14
CA ALA A 47 0.11 -4.72 -1.56
C ALA A 47 -0.93 -5.33 -2.52
N ALA A 48 -0.85 -4.99 -3.81
CA ALA A 48 -1.74 -5.54 -4.83
C ALA A 48 -1.53 -7.04 -5.06
N SER A 49 -0.31 -7.56 -4.86
CA SER A 49 -0.01 -8.99 -4.98
C SER A 49 -0.64 -9.87 -3.91
N VAL A 50 -0.99 -9.26 -2.78
CA VAL A 50 -1.74 -9.90 -1.69
C VAL A 50 -3.23 -9.52 -1.72
N GLU A 51 -3.73 -9.11 -2.89
CA GLU A 51 -5.14 -8.81 -3.18
C GLU A 51 -5.76 -7.63 -2.40
N LEU A 52 -4.93 -6.70 -1.91
CA LEU A 52 -5.45 -5.43 -1.35
C LEU A 52 -5.91 -4.52 -2.48
N LYS A 53 -7.22 -4.19 -2.49
CA LYS A 53 -7.81 -3.30 -3.49
C LYS A 53 -7.50 -1.84 -3.19
N SER A 54 -7.40 -1.03 -4.24
CA SER A 54 -7.11 0.41 -4.16
C SER A 54 -8.10 1.14 -3.23
N GLU A 55 -9.37 0.80 -3.36
CA GLU A 55 -10.48 1.40 -2.62
C GLU A 55 -10.38 1.07 -1.13
N ASP A 56 -10.00 -0.16 -0.80
CA ASP A 56 -9.80 -0.61 0.59
C ASP A 56 -8.62 0.12 1.22
N ILE A 57 -7.51 0.25 0.48
CA ILE A 57 -6.33 1.00 0.94
C ILE A 57 -6.72 2.46 1.24
N ILE A 58 -7.44 3.12 0.32
CA ILE A 58 -7.86 4.51 0.50
C ILE A 58 -8.83 4.65 1.67
N MET A 59 -9.81 3.75 1.79
CA MET A 59 -10.79 3.76 2.87
C MET A 59 -10.13 3.61 4.24
N ILE A 60 -9.19 2.67 4.39
CA ILE A 60 -8.49 2.45 5.66
C ILE A 60 -7.60 3.65 5.99
N LEU A 61 -6.91 4.22 5.00
CA LEU A 61 -6.14 5.46 5.20
C LEU A 61 -7.05 6.61 5.64
N ASP A 62 -8.21 6.82 5.00
CA ASP A 62 -9.16 7.87 5.40
C ASP A 62 -9.73 7.61 6.82
N LYS A 63 -9.91 6.35 7.24
CA LYS A 63 -10.36 5.98 8.60
C LYS A 63 -9.30 6.25 9.68
N LEU A 64 -8.03 5.97 9.38
CA LEU A 64 -6.92 6.08 10.34
C LEU A 64 -6.24 7.45 10.33
N ALA A 65 -6.41 8.22 9.26
CA ALA A 65 -5.79 9.53 9.12
C ALA A 65 -6.36 10.52 10.13
N LYS A 66 -5.46 11.30 10.74
CA LYS A 66 -5.83 12.51 11.48
C LYS A 66 -6.13 13.70 10.57
N ASN A 67 -5.61 13.67 9.34
CA ASN A 67 -5.98 14.63 8.31
C ASN A 67 -7.44 14.38 7.92
N ALA A 68 -8.18 15.44 7.61
CA ALA A 68 -9.59 15.31 7.26
C ALA A 68 -9.83 14.32 6.10
N PHE A 69 -8.91 14.27 5.12
CA PHE A 69 -8.93 13.33 4.00
C PHE A 69 -7.51 13.04 3.49
N VAL A 70 -7.32 11.89 2.86
CA VAL A 70 -6.10 11.57 2.09
C VAL A 70 -6.01 12.51 0.86
N PRO A 71 -4.85 13.14 0.60
CA PRO A 71 -4.68 14.01 -0.56
C PRO A 71 -4.95 13.32 -1.90
N ILE A 72 -5.54 14.04 -2.86
CA ILE A 72 -5.93 13.49 -4.17
C ILE A 72 -4.75 12.84 -4.92
N ASN A 73 -3.58 13.46 -4.88
CA ASN A 73 -2.37 12.96 -5.53
C ASN A 73 -1.88 11.63 -4.92
N VAL A 74 -2.21 11.35 -3.66
CA VAL A 74 -1.90 10.05 -3.03
C VAL A 74 -2.92 9.01 -3.46
N LYS A 75 -4.20 9.36 -3.54
CA LYS A 75 -5.26 8.48 -4.06
C LYS A 75 -4.99 8.07 -5.51
N GLU A 76 -4.60 9.02 -6.36
CA GLU A 76 -4.19 8.77 -7.74
C GLU A 76 -2.99 7.82 -7.83
N MET A 77 -1.96 8.04 -7.01
CA MET A 77 -0.79 7.17 -6.98
C MET A 77 -1.14 5.74 -6.55
N ILE A 78 -1.99 5.57 -5.53
CA ILE A 78 -2.48 4.26 -5.09
C ILE A 78 -3.17 3.58 -6.27
N PHE A 79 -4.15 4.25 -6.88
CA PHE A 79 -4.93 3.70 -7.99
C PHE A 79 -4.08 3.31 -9.22
N GLU A 80 -3.14 4.18 -9.62
CA GLU A 80 -2.25 3.92 -10.76
C GLU A 80 -1.34 2.71 -10.54
N CYS A 81 -0.86 2.51 -9.31
CA CYS A 81 0.03 1.38 -9.00
C CYS A 81 -0.77 0.07 -8.86
N THR A 82 -1.90 0.10 -8.17
CA THR A 82 -2.70 -1.12 -7.94
C THR A 82 -3.43 -1.59 -9.20
N ASN A 83 -3.96 -0.69 -10.05
CA ASN A 83 -4.70 -1.08 -11.26
C ASN A 83 -3.81 -1.69 -12.36
N ARG A 84 -2.51 -1.39 -12.36
CA ARG A 84 -1.55 -2.01 -13.30
C ARG A 84 -1.15 -3.43 -12.87
N TYR A 85 -1.38 -3.80 -11.62
CA TYR A 85 -0.99 -5.10 -11.08
C TYR A 85 -1.95 -6.21 -11.52
N GLY A 86 -1.44 -7.44 -11.60
CA GLY A 86 -2.27 -8.65 -11.79
C GLY A 86 -2.84 -8.84 -13.18
N LYS A 87 -2.62 -7.91 -14.12
CA LYS A 87 -3.11 -8.00 -15.51
C LYS A 87 -2.47 -9.12 -16.32
N VAL A 88 -1.26 -9.53 -15.94
CA VAL A 88 -0.49 -10.56 -16.62
C VAL A 88 0.23 -11.42 -15.58
N LYS A 89 0.13 -12.74 -15.72
CA LYS A 89 0.78 -13.75 -14.88
C LYS A 89 1.69 -14.63 -15.73
N LEU A 90 2.95 -14.80 -15.32
CA LEU A 90 3.88 -15.77 -15.92
C LEU A 90 3.77 -17.09 -15.17
N ILE A 91 3.35 -18.15 -15.87
CA ILE A 91 3.08 -19.46 -15.30
C ILE A 91 4.07 -20.49 -15.84
N LEU A 92 4.62 -21.33 -14.95
CA LEU A 92 5.41 -22.50 -15.33
C LEU A 92 4.54 -23.75 -15.16
N GLN A 93 4.20 -24.41 -16.26
CA GLN A 93 3.41 -25.64 -16.24
C GLN A 93 4.05 -26.67 -17.18
N ALA A 94 4.31 -27.88 -16.66
CA ALA A 94 4.95 -28.97 -17.42
C ALA A 94 6.24 -28.53 -18.15
N ASN A 95 7.14 -27.81 -17.46
CA ASN A 95 8.38 -27.25 -18.00
C ASN A 95 8.20 -26.29 -19.19
N LYS A 96 7.02 -25.68 -19.34
CA LYS A 96 6.73 -24.67 -20.34
C LYS A 96 6.28 -23.38 -19.65
N TYR A 97 6.72 -22.24 -20.18
CA TYR A 97 6.33 -20.92 -19.72
C TYR A 97 5.10 -20.44 -20.48
N PHE A 98 4.10 -19.95 -19.75
CA PHE A 98 2.86 -19.40 -20.29
C PHE A 98 2.64 -17.99 -19.76
N ILE A 99 2.01 -17.14 -20.56
CA ILE A 99 1.54 -15.82 -20.14
C ILE A 99 0.01 -15.91 -20.08
N GLU A 100 -0.55 -15.74 -18.88
CA GLU A 100 -1.99 -15.67 -18.65
C GLU A 100 -2.40 -14.22 -18.39
N ALA A 101 -3.53 -13.80 -18.95
CA ALA A 101 -4.14 -12.50 -18.71
C ALA A 101 -5.65 -12.70 -18.50
N GLU A 102 -6.19 -12.16 -17.42
CA GLU A 102 -7.63 -12.14 -17.17
C GLU A 102 -8.26 -11.01 -18.01
N GLN A 103 -9.33 -11.32 -18.75
CA GLN A 103 -10.06 -10.39 -19.62
C GLN A 103 -10.67 -9.22 -18.85
#